data_AF-A0A0B7JMY8-F1
#
_entry.id   AF-A0A0B7JMY8-F1
#
_cell.length_a   1.000
_cell.length_b   1.000
_cell.length_c   1.000
_cell.angle_alpha   90.00
_cell.angle_beta   90.00
_cell.angle_gamma   90.00
#
_symmetry.space_group_name_H-M   'P 1'
#
loop_
_entity.id
_entity.type
_entity.pdbx_description
1 polymer ?
#
loop_
_entity_poly.entity_id
_entity_poly.type
_entity_poly.pdbx_seq_one_letter_code
_entity_poly.pdbx_strand_id
1 'polypeptide(L)'
;MDASDTPQSLRALFDAAEAKRQIVESSYDGSSPTYASELEAAISLYTKTHEAIATSSLFSPNEGIEDVSTSELPFLLTSFYIAELVQKTPRLQPQERIPVLRRARLAYDAFLNLVDAYGLVKSPTADAAAKRNGKIASFKAEKALKEKLSILKANPRYLENGDEELVRELYLTNTLFCVHTTFTSLDYLNRELSLLSLAPPAPPVATQTDPSRPPPEPFTLLGSGSRQELRRGVFRSGHNLPTMSIDEYLEEERRQGNILEGGTQPKTVVDEDDMDAVDRETYKARAWDDYTDDNRKGSGNTLNMG
;
A
#
# COMPACT_ATOMS: atom_id res chain seq x y z
N MET A 1 -16.83 20.59 40.11
CA MET A 1 -15.85 21.48 39.48
C MET A 1 -14.70 20.59 39.05
N ASP A 2 -14.72 20.16 37.80
CA ASP A 2 -13.78 19.18 37.27
C ASP A 2 -12.41 19.82 37.04
N ALA A 3 -11.37 19.21 37.61
CA ALA A 3 -9.99 19.69 37.60
C ALA A 3 -9.23 19.37 36.29
N SER A 4 -9.92 19.31 35.14
CA SER A 4 -9.31 18.91 33.85
C SER A 4 -9.24 20.01 32.79
N ASP A 5 -9.70 21.23 33.10
CA ASP A 5 -9.80 22.31 32.13
C ASP A 5 -8.60 23.28 32.20
N THR A 6 -7.38 22.73 32.17
CA THR A 6 -6.20 23.55 31.83
C THR A 6 -6.09 23.64 30.31
N PRO A 7 -5.96 24.84 29.72
CA PRO A 7 -5.80 24.96 28.27
C PRO A 7 -4.49 24.30 27.86
N GLN A 8 -4.58 23.10 27.29
CA GLN A 8 -3.43 22.39 26.74
C GLN A 8 -2.94 23.15 25.51
N SER A 9 -1.62 23.34 25.38
CA SER A 9 -1.04 23.99 24.20
C SER A 9 -1.26 23.15 22.94
N LEU A 10 -1.37 23.80 21.78
CA LEU A 10 -1.52 23.13 20.49
C LEU A 10 -0.45 22.05 20.27
N ARG A 11 0.80 22.38 20.61
CA ARG A 11 1.93 21.45 20.51
C ARG A 11 1.77 20.24 21.42
N ALA A 12 1.36 20.44 22.67
CA ALA A 12 1.14 19.34 23.61
C ALA A 12 -0.01 18.40 23.16
N LEU A 13 -1.08 18.97 22.57
CA LEU A 13 -2.17 18.17 21.99
C LEU A 13 -1.69 17.31 20.83
N PHE A 14 -0.92 17.90 19.91
CA PHE A 14 -0.38 17.18 18.76
C PHE A 14 0.64 16.10 19.18
N ASP A 15 1.53 16.40 20.12
CA ASP A 15 2.51 15.44 20.61
C ASP A 15 1.85 14.24 21.31
N ALA A 16 0.78 14.50 22.07
CA ALA A 16 -0.05 13.44 22.65
C ALA A 16 -0.73 12.60 21.55
N ALA A 17 -1.23 13.24 20.48
CA ALA A 17 -1.83 12.55 19.35
C ALA A 17 -0.80 11.66 18.62
N GLU A 18 0.41 12.17 18.35
CA GLU A 18 1.51 11.42 17.73
C GLU A 18 1.91 10.21 18.56
N ALA A 19 2.02 10.36 19.89
CA ALA A 19 2.33 9.24 20.79
C ALA A 19 1.27 8.13 20.71
N LYS A 20 -0.02 8.50 20.68
CA LYS A 20 -1.12 7.55 20.52
C LYS A 20 -1.11 6.90 19.13
N ARG A 21 -0.82 7.66 18.07
CA ARG A 21 -0.67 7.12 16.71
C ARG A 21 0.42 6.06 16.65
N GLN A 22 1.59 6.33 17.23
CA GLN A 22 2.71 5.38 17.25
C GLN A 22 2.35 4.08 17.99
N ILE A 23 1.61 4.18 19.10
CA ILE A 23 1.09 3.00 19.81
C ILE A 23 0.17 2.18 18.90
N VAL A 24 -0.78 2.82 18.22
CA VAL A 24 -1.71 2.17 17.28
C VAL A 24 -0.95 1.53 16.11
N GLU A 25 0.05 2.20 15.55
CA GLU A 25 0.85 1.71 14.41
C GLU A 25 1.77 0.53 14.79
N SER A 26 2.26 0.52 16.03
CA SER A 26 3.10 -0.56 16.55
C SER A 26 2.31 -1.78 17.04
N SER A 27 0.99 -1.64 17.23
CA SER A 27 0.12 -2.73 17.66
C SER A 27 -0.07 -3.78 16.57
N TYR A 28 0.13 -5.05 16.91
CA TYR A 28 -0.08 -6.18 16.00
C TYR A 28 -1.52 -6.72 16.04
N ASP A 29 -2.25 -6.52 17.15
CA ASP A 29 -3.63 -6.99 17.32
C ASP A 29 -4.61 -5.82 17.18
N GLY A 30 -5.10 -5.62 15.94
CA GLY A 30 -6.12 -4.62 15.62
C GLY A 30 -7.52 -4.94 16.19
N SER A 31 -7.65 -6.02 16.93
CA SER A 31 -8.93 -6.58 17.37
C SER A 31 -9.11 -6.56 18.89
N SER A 32 -8.04 -6.15 19.59
CA SER A 32 -8.01 -5.96 21.05
C SER A 32 -8.83 -4.74 21.48
N PRO A 33 -9.50 -4.78 22.64
CA PRO A 33 -10.17 -3.61 23.22
C PRO A 33 -9.18 -2.48 23.52
N THR A 34 -7.93 -2.81 23.88
CA THR A 34 -6.88 -1.80 24.09
C THR A 34 -6.57 -1.06 22.80
N TYR A 35 -6.44 -1.76 21.68
CA TYR A 35 -6.23 -1.14 20.37
C TYR A 35 -7.36 -0.18 20.01
N ALA A 36 -8.62 -0.60 20.21
CA ALA A 36 -9.78 0.25 19.94
C ALA A 36 -9.78 1.52 20.82
N SER A 37 -9.46 1.39 22.10
CA SER A 37 -9.36 2.53 23.02
C SER A 37 -8.23 3.50 22.64
N GLU A 38 -7.06 2.97 22.26
CA GLU A 38 -5.91 3.79 21.84
C GLU A 38 -6.19 4.49 20.51
N LEU A 39 -6.87 3.81 19.57
CA LEU A 39 -7.31 4.38 18.30
C LEU A 39 -8.29 5.53 18.50
N GLU A 40 -9.32 5.34 19.34
CA GLU A 40 -10.31 6.38 19.62
C GLU A 40 -9.66 7.58 20.32
N ALA A 41 -8.74 7.33 21.25
CA ALA A 41 -7.96 8.40 21.90
C ALA A 41 -7.11 9.19 20.89
N ALA A 42 -6.43 8.51 19.96
CA ALA A 42 -5.66 9.15 18.89
C ALA A 42 -6.55 10.03 18.00
N ILE A 43 -7.69 9.49 17.55
CA ILE A 43 -8.67 10.21 16.71
C ILE A 43 -9.19 11.44 17.45
N SER A 44 -9.54 11.31 18.73
CA SER A 44 -10.03 12.42 19.56
C SER A 44 -8.98 13.53 19.69
N LEU A 45 -7.72 13.19 19.96
CA LEU A 45 -6.64 14.15 20.11
C LEU A 45 -6.31 14.88 18.80
N TYR A 46 -6.26 14.18 17.66
CA TYR A 46 -6.10 14.85 16.36
C TYR A 46 -7.30 15.73 16.02
N THR A 47 -8.53 15.33 16.36
CA THR A 47 -9.73 16.15 16.13
C THR A 47 -9.65 17.46 16.94
N LYS A 48 -9.27 17.39 18.22
CA LYS A 48 -9.04 18.57 19.06
C LYS A 48 -7.90 19.44 18.52
N THR A 49 -6.84 18.83 18.02
CA THR A 49 -5.74 19.57 17.39
C THR A 49 -6.22 20.31 16.14
N HIS A 50 -7.02 19.65 15.29
CA HIS A 50 -7.61 20.27 14.09
C HIS A 50 -8.50 21.46 14.45
N GLU A 51 -9.33 21.35 15.47
CA GLU A 51 -10.16 22.45 15.99
C GLU A 51 -9.31 23.60 16.53
N ALA A 52 -8.23 23.30 17.25
CA ALA A 52 -7.31 24.31 17.76
C ALA A 52 -6.57 25.05 16.63
N ILE A 53 -6.11 24.35 15.59
CA ILE A 53 -5.50 24.93 14.38
C ILE A 53 -6.48 25.91 13.70
N ALA A 54 -7.75 25.50 13.56
CA ALA A 54 -8.78 26.33 12.96
C ALA A 54 -9.07 27.58 13.82
N THR A 55 -9.14 27.41 15.14
CA THR A 55 -9.40 28.51 16.07
C THR A 55 -8.24 29.52 16.11
N SER A 56 -6.99 29.03 16.02
CA SER A 56 -5.82 29.90 15.97
C SER A 56 -5.57 30.50 14.59
N SER A 57 -6.34 30.12 13.57
CA SER A 57 -6.12 30.50 12.16
C SER A 57 -4.66 30.30 11.74
N LEU A 58 -4.06 29.18 12.15
CA LEU A 58 -2.63 28.90 11.95
C LEU A 58 -2.24 28.86 10.47
N PHE A 59 -3.18 28.43 9.63
CA PHE A 59 -2.99 28.32 8.20
C PHE A 59 -3.98 29.23 7.47
N SER A 60 -3.46 30.14 6.65
CA SER A 60 -4.23 31.06 5.84
C SER A 60 -4.09 30.72 4.35
N PRO A 61 -5.17 30.79 3.55
CA PRO A 61 -5.11 30.53 2.10
C PRO A 61 -4.31 31.58 1.31
N ASN A 62 -3.89 32.67 1.93
CA ASN A 62 -3.10 33.73 1.30
C ASN A 62 -1.59 33.62 1.58
N GLU A 63 -1.15 32.58 2.30
CA GLU A 63 0.25 32.36 2.65
C GLU A 63 0.88 31.31 1.73
N GLY A 64 2.17 31.49 1.42
CA GLY A 64 2.96 30.48 0.73
C GLY A 64 3.55 29.47 1.71
N ILE A 65 4.01 28.32 1.20
CA ILE A 65 4.71 27.35 2.06
C ILE A 65 5.97 27.92 2.71
N GLU A 66 6.59 28.92 2.07
CA GLU A 66 7.77 29.63 2.57
C GLU A 66 7.49 30.51 3.78
N ASP A 67 6.23 30.91 3.99
CA ASP A 67 5.83 31.74 5.13
C ASP A 67 5.54 30.90 6.39
N VAL A 68 5.41 29.58 6.25
CA VAL A 68 5.12 28.65 7.36
C VAL A 68 6.41 28.28 8.10
N SER A 69 6.42 28.41 9.42
CA SER A 69 7.60 28.04 10.21
C SER A 69 7.86 26.54 10.20
N THR A 70 9.13 26.14 10.33
CA THR A 70 9.54 24.72 10.34
C THR A 70 8.83 23.92 11.43
N SER A 71 8.54 24.54 12.58
CA SER A 71 7.80 23.93 13.70
C SER A 71 6.32 23.68 13.41
N GLU A 72 5.72 24.39 12.46
CA GLU A 72 4.29 24.30 12.15
C GLU A 72 3.98 23.32 11.01
N LEU A 73 4.98 23.01 10.17
CA LEU A 73 4.84 22.06 9.06
C LEU A 73 4.21 20.70 9.45
N PRO A 74 4.53 20.09 10.62
CA PRO A 74 3.90 18.83 11.03
C PRO A 74 2.38 18.93 11.16
N PHE A 75 1.83 20.11 11.49
CA PHE A 75 0.39 20.29 11.66
C PHE A 75 -0.39 20.20 10.35
N LEU A 76 0.26 20.41 9.19
CA LEU A 76 -0.35 20.20 7.86
C LEU A 76 -0.87 18.76 7.68
N LEU A 77 -0.28 17.79 8.38
CA LEU A 77 -0.63 16.37 8.29
C LEU A 77 -1.77 15.96 9.23
N THR A 78 -2.33 16.88 10.02
CA THR A 78 -3.38 16.57 11.01
C THR A 78 -4.58 15.86 10.36
N SER A 79 -5.13 16.42 9.28
CA SER A 79 -6.28 15.83 8.57
C SER A 79 -5.92 14.52 7.87
N PHE A 80 -4.68 14.38 7.39
CA PHE A 80 -4.17 13.13 6.82
C PHE A 80 -4.18 12.01 7.86
N TYR A 81 -3.64 12.25 9.06
CA TYR A 81 -3.61 11.23 10.11
C TYR A 81 -5.00 10.89 10.65
N ILE A 82 -5.94 11.85 10.70
CA ILE A 82 -7.35 11.54 11.00
C ILE A 82 -7.89 10.53 9.99
N ALA A 83 -7.65 10.72 8.68
CA ALA A 83 -8.11 9.82 7.64
C ALA A 83 -7.51 8.40 7.77
N GLU A 84 -6.20 8.30 8.00
CA GLU A 84 -5.50 7.02 8.22
C GLU A 84 -6.04 6.27 9.44
N LEU A 85 -6.25 6.98 10.56
CA LEU A 85 -6.73 6.37 11.80
C LEU A 85 -8.20 5.95 11.69
N VAL A 86 -9.06 6.77 11.10
CA VAL A 86 -10.47 6.40 10.90
C VAL A 86 -10.62 5.12 10.08
N GLN A 87 -9.74 4.89 9.08
CA GLN A 87 -9.78 3.65 8.30
C GLN A 87 -9.40 2.40 9.10
N LYS A 88 -8.64 2.58 10.19
CA LYS A 88 -8.18 1.51 11.09
C LYS A 88 -9.26 1.05 12.09
N THR A 89 -10.48 1.61 12.06
CA THR A 89 -11.59 1.16 12.91
C THR A 89 -11.90 -0.33 12.64
N PRO A 90 -11.80 -1.20 13.67
CA PRO A 90 -11.93 -2.64 13.47
C PRO A 90 -13.37 -3.13 13.37
N ARG A 91 -13.55 -4.27 12.69
CA ARG A 91 -14.75 -5.14 12.76
C ARG A 91 -16.11 -4.44 12.54
N LEU A 92 -16.25 -3.76 11.41
CA LEU A 92 -17.51 -3.12 11.04
C LEU A 92 -18.34 -4.00 10.10
N GLN A 93 -19.65 -4.03 10.29
CA GLN A 93 -20.56 -4.54 9.27
C GLN A 93 -20.52 -3.62 8.03
N PRO A 94 -20.88 -4.12 6.82
CA PRO A 94 -20.90 -3.29 5.61
C PRO A 94 -21.60 -1.93 5.77
N GLN A 95 -22.75 -1.91 6.47
CA GLN A 95 -23.53 -0.69 6.70
C GLN A 95 -22.82 0.30 7.65
N GLU A 96 -22.08 -0.21 8.64
CA GLU A 96 -21.31 0.58 9.60
C GLU A 96 -19.96 1.04 9.02
N ARG A 97 -19.43 0.32 8.02
CA ARG A 97 -18.18 0.67 7.33
C ARG A 97 -18.34 1.87 6.40
N ILE A 98 -19.49 2.01 5.72
CA ILE A 98 -19.76 3.12 4.80
C ILE A 98 -19.55 4.51 5.43
N PRO A 99 -20.14 4.86 6.60
CA PRO A 99 -19.91 6.17 7.21
C PRO A 99 -18.45 6.40 7.60
N VAL A 100 -17.71 5.34 7.98
CA VAL A 100 -16.27 5.42 8.27
C VAL A 100 -15.46 5.78 7.02
N LEU A 101 -15.74 5.15 5.89
CA LEU A 101 -15.09 5.47 4.61
C LEU A 101 -15.41 6.91 4.14
N ARG A 102 -16.65 7.36 4.34
CA ARG A 102 -17.05 8.74 4.04
C ARG A 102 -16.31 9.75 4.92
N ARG A 103 -16.19 9.47 6.22
CA ARG A 103 -15.42 10.29 7.16
C ARG A 103 -13.94 10.35 6.77
N ALA A 104 -13.33 9.23 6.41
CA ALA A 104 -11.95 9.19 5.95
C ALA A 104 -11.75 10.01 4.67
N ARG A 105 -12.67 9.90 3.71
CA ARG A 105 -12.66 10.70 2.48
C ARG A 105 -12.72 12.22 2.77
N LEU A 106 -13.64 12.66 3.62
CA LEU A 106 -13.73 14.07 4.00
C LEU A 106 -12.44 14.60 4.63
N ALA A 107 -11.77 13.78 5.46
CA ALA A 107 -10.50 14.14 6.07
C ALA A 107 -9.35 14.21 5.05
N TYR A 108 -9.29 13.29 4.09
CA TYR A 108 -8.34 13.37 2.98
C TYR A 108 -8.60 14.59 2.07
N ASP A 109 -9.85 14.88 1.73
CA ASP A 109 -10.20 16.05 0.94
C ASP A 109 -9.79 17.35 1.66
N ALA A 110 -10.02 17.44 2.99
CA ALA A 110 -9.55 18.56 3.80
C ALA A 110 -8.02 18.69 3.80
N PHE A 111 -7.29 17.58 3.89
CA PHE A 111 -5.83 17.57 3.76
C PHE A 111 -5.36 18.06 2.39
N LEU A 112 -5.92 17.52 1.30
CA LEU A 112 -5.54 17.90 -0.06
C LEU A 112 -5.84 19.36 -0.36
N ASN A 113 -7.00 19.87 0.08
CA ASN A 113 -7.34 21.28 -0.10
C ASN A 113 -6.35 22.21 0.63
N LEU A 114 -5.94 21.83 1.85
CA LEU A 114 -4.95 22.59 2.60
C LEU A 114 -3.61 22.59 1.87
N VAL A 115 -3.07 21.43 1.52
CA VAL A 115 -1.75 21.37 0.88
C VAL A 115 -1.73 21.94 -0.54
N ASP A 116 -2.86 21.92 -1.26
CA ASP A 116 -3.02 22.57 -2.57
C ASP A 116 -2.98 24.10 -2.44
N ALA A 117 -3.63 24.66 -1.40
CA ALA A 117 -3.58 26.09 -1.13
C ALA A 117 -2.14 26.60 -0.88
N TYR A 118 -1.29 25.75 -0.29
CA TYR A 118 0.14 26.03 -0.10
C TYR A 118 1.03 25.61 -1.28
N GLY A 119 0.45 25.20 -2.42
CA GLY A 119 1.18 24.89 -3.65
C GLY A 119 1.96 23.57 -3.62
N LEU A 120 1.67 22.67 -2.67
CA LEU A 120 2.38 21.39 -2.52
C LEU A 120 1.79 20.29 -3.43
N VAL A 121 0.60 20.49 -3.97
CA VAL A 121 -0.01 19.55 -4.92
C VAL A 121 0.41 19.92 -6.34
N LYS A 122 1.11 19.00 -7.01
CA LYS A 122 1.41 19.15 -8.44
C LYS A 122 0.16 18.82 -9.24
N SER A 123 -0.45 19.83 -9.87
CA SER A 123 -1.52 19.61 -10.84
C SER A 123 -1.01 18.67 -11.94
N PRO A 124 -1.75 17.60 -12.30
CA PRO A 124 -1.40 16.78 -13.44
C PRO A 124 -1.44 17.68 -14.68
N THR A 125 -0.27 17.92 -15.27
CA THR A 125 -0.15 18.70 -16.51
C THR A 125 -1.14 18.15 -17.54
N ALA A 126 -1.82 19.04 -18.24
CA ALA A 126 -2.99 18.78 -19.09
C ALA A 126 -2.76 17.79 -20.25
N ASP A 127 -1.56 17.23 -20.39
CA ASP A 127 -1.23 16.28 -21.43
C ASP A 127 -1.94 14.94 -21.22
N ALA A 128 -2.89 14.65 -22.11
CA ALA A 128 -3.59 13.37 -22.20
C ALA A 128 -2.62 12.17 -22.35
N ALA A 129 -1.39 12.39 -22.83
CA ALA A 129 -0.32 11.39 -22.87
C ALA A 129 0.28 11.08 -21.48
N ALA A 130 0.34 12.06 -20.57
CA ALA A 130 0.82 11.90 -19.20
C ALA A 130 -0.17 11.08 -18.34
N LYS A 131 -1.47 11.10 -18.67
CA LYS A 131 -2.50 10.27 -17.99
C LYS A 131 -2.25 8.77 -18.12
N ARG A 132 -1.73 8.29 -19.27
CA ARG A 132 -1.47 6.84 -19.49
C ARG A 132 -0.23 6.33 -18.77
N ASN A 133 0.78 7.19 -18.61
CA ASN A 133 2.01 6.89 -17.86
C ASN A 133 1.95 7.33 -16.39
N GLY A 134 0.83 7.95 -15.97
CA GLY A 134 0.67 8.61 -14.68
C GLY A 134 0.87 7.67 -13.49
N LYS A 135 0.36 6.44 -13.54
CA LYS A 135 0.55 5.48 -12.44
C LYS A 135 2.03 5.08 -12.26
N ILE A 136 2.76 4.91 -13.36
CA ILE A 136 4.21 4.60 -13.32
C ILE A 136 4.99 5.80 -12.82
N ALA A 137 4.65 7.01 -13.27
CA ALA A 137 5.29 8.24 -12.81
C ALA A 137 5.01 8.50 -11.32
N SER A 138 3.76 8.36 -10.88
CA SER A 138 3.36 8.48 -9.47
C SER A 138 4.04 7.44 -8.59
N PHE A 139 4.15 6.19 -9.04
CA PHE A 139 4.85 5.14 -8.31
C PHE A 139 6.36 5.41 -8.20
N LYS A 140 6.99 5.89 -9.28
CA LYS A 140 8.39 6.31 -9.26
C LYS A 140 8.62 7.50 -8.32
N ALA A 141 7.72 8.49 -8.35
CA ALA A 141 7.77 9.65 -7.46
C ALA A 141 7.60 9.24 -5.99
N GLU A 142 6.63 8.39 -5.67
CA GLU A 142 6.43 7.85 -4.33
C GLU A 142 7.67 7.10 -3.84
N LYS A 143 8.26 6.23 -4.68
CA LYS A 143 9.50 5.53 -4.36
C LYS A 143 10.67 6.48 -4.09
N ALA A 144 10.86 7.48 -4.94
CA ALA A 144 11.91 8.48 -4.79
C ALA A 144 11.74 9.31 -3.50
N LEU A 145 10.51 9.68 -3.15
CA LEU A 145 10.19 10.38 -1.90
C LEU A 145 10.49 9.50 -0.68
N LYS A 146 10.10 8.21 -0.73
CA LYS A 146 10.38 7.26 0.36
C LYS A 146 11.88 7.05 0.57
N GLU A 147 12.64 6.93 -0.52
CA GLU A 147 14.10 6.85 -0.50
C GLU A 147 14.72 8.12 0.08
N LYS A 148 14.27 9.30 -0.37
CA LYS A 148 14.71 10.59 0.16
C LYS A 148 14.45 10.71 1.67
N LEU A 149 13.27 10.31 2.14
CA LEU A 149 12.95 10.28 3.58
C LEU A 149 13.89 9.36 4.36
N SER A 150 14.25 8.20 3.79
CA SER A 150 15.20 7.28 4.44
C SER A 150 16.60 7.89 4.57
N ILE A 151 17.07 8.58 3.54
CA ILE A 151 18.38 9.26 3.51
C ILE A 151 18.40 10.42 4.49
N LEU A 152 17.36 11.27 4.48
CA LEU A 152 17.27 12.42 5.39
C LEU A 152 17.24 11.99 6.86
N LYS A 153 16.48 10.92 7.18
CA LYS A 153 16.42 10.37 8.56
C LYS A 153 17.74 9.73 9.01
N ALA A 154 18.54 9.21 8.09
CA ALA A 154 19.83 8.59 8.38
C ALA A 154 20.98 9.61 8.50
N ASN A 155 20.76 10.87 8.13
CA ASN A 155 21.80 11.89 8.12
C ASN A 155 22.22 12.27 9.56
N PRO A 156 23.50 12.15 9.94
CA PRO A 156 23.98 12.56 11.26
C PRO A 156 23.68 14.02 11.61
N ARG A 157 23.65 14.94 10.63
CA ARG A 157 23.34 16.36 10.85
C ARG A 157 21.90 16.59 11.34
N TYR A 158 20.98 15.68 10.98
CA TYR A 158 19.62 15.67 11.51
C TYR A 158 19.59 15.10 12.94
N LEU A 159 20.41 14.08 13.22
CA LEU A 159 20.50 13.40 14.53
C LEU A 159 21.19 14.25 15.62
N GLU A 160 22.11 15.15 15.24
CA GLU A 160 22.90 15.98 16.16
C GLU A 160 22.26 17.36 16.46
N ASN A 161 20.96 17.53 16.18
CA ASN A 161 20.16 18.74 16.48
C ASN A 161 20.65 20.06 15.81
N GLY A 162 21.20 20.01 14.59
CA GLY A 162 21.97 21.17 14.07
C GLY A 162 21.41 21.93 12.87
N ASP A 163 20.54 21.33 12.06
CA ASP A 163 20.24 21.88 10.73
C ASP A 163 18.74 22.02 10.49
N GLU A 164 18.22 23.22 10.77
CA GLU A 164 16.80 23.55 10.58
C GLU A 164 16.36 23.31 9.12
N GLU A 165 17.24 23.56 8.14
CA GLU A 165 16.95 23.36 6.73
C GLU A 165 16.70 21.87 6.42
N LEU A 166 17.50 20.97 7.00
CA LEU A 166 17.27 19.53 6.84
C LEU A 166 15.96 19.07 7.51
N VAL A 167 15.61 19.65 8.66
CA VAL A 167 14.34 19.37 9.34
C VAL A 167 13.15 19.84 8.48
N ARG A 168 13.25 21.05 7.93
CA ARG A 168 12.27 21.62 7.01
C ARG A 168 12.12 20.76 5.76
N GLU A 169 13.23 20.37 5.14
CA GLU A 169 13.25 19.50 3.98
C GLU A 169 12.62 18.13 4.27
N LEU A 170 12.89 17.56 5.45
CA LEU A 170 12.29 16.30 5.88
C LEU A 170 10.77 16.42 6.01
N TYR A 171 10.27 17.47 6.67
CA TYR A 171 8.83 17.68 6.84
C TYR A 171 8.12 17.92 5.50
N LEU A 172 8.66 18.76 4.63
CA LEU A 172 8.09 19.00 3.30
C LEU A 172 8.10 17.73 2.44
N THR A 173 9.20 16.97 2.46
CA THR A 173 9.28 15.69 1.75
C THR A 173 8.25 14.69 2.30
N ASN A 174 8.02 14.67 3.61
CA ASN A 174 7.01 13.82 4.23
C ASN A 174 5.59 14.24 3.81
N THR A 175 5.31 15.54 3.80
CA THR A 175 4.02 16.06 3.30
C THR A 175 3.76 15.65 1.85
N LEU A 176 4.76 15.78 0.98
CA LEU A 176 4.65 15.33 -0.41
C LEU A 176 4.42 13.81 -0.53
N PHE A 177 5.09 13.00 0.31
CA PHE A 177 4.86 11.56 0.36
C PHE A 177 3.42 11.25 0.80
N CYS A 178 2.90 11.93 1.82
CA CYS A 178 1.51 11.81 2.27
C CYS A 178 0.51 12.23 1.19
N VAL A 179 0.81 13.22 0.35
CA VAL A 179 -0.03 13.61 -0.81
C VAL A 179 -0.15 12.45 -1.81
N HIS A 180 0.97 11.84 -2.19
CA HIS A 180 0.97 10.68 -3.08
C HIS A 180 0.21 9.48 -2.47
N THR A 181 0.41 9.25 -1.17
CA THR A 181 -0.30 8.21 -0.42
C THR A 181 -1.80 8.47 -0.42
N THR A 182 -2.23 9.71 -0.22
CA THR A 182 -3.65 10.12 -0.20
C THR A 182 -4.34 9.82 -1.52
N PHE A 183 -3.73 10.15 -2.67
CA PHE A 183 -4.33 9.81 -3.97
C PHE A 183 -4.54 8.30 -4.15
N THR A 184 -3.56 7.51 -3.72
CA THR A 184 -3.66 6.05 -3.74
C THR A 184 -4.75 5.55 -2.78
N SER A 185 -4.85 6.10 -1.57
CA SER A 185 -5.89 5.75 -0.60
C SER A 185 -7.29 6.11 -1.11
N LEU A 186 -7.47 7.26 -1.77
CA LEU A 186 -8.74 7.66 -2.37
C LEU A 186 -9.19 6.70 -3.47
N ASP A 187 -8.26 6.20 -4.31
CA ASP A 187 -8.55 5.14 -5.30
C ASP A 187 -9.11 3.88 -4.60
N TYR A 188 -8.51 3.45 -3.49
CA TYR A 188 -8.97 2.29 -2.72
C TYR A 188 -10.32 2.53 -2.05
N LEU A 189 -10.50 3.68 -1.40
CA LEU A 189 -11.76 4.05 -0.76
C LEU A 189 -12.93 4.08 -1.75
N ASN A 190 -12.72 4.62 -2.95
CA ASN A 190 -13.74 4.67 -3.99
C ASN A 190 -14.16 3.27 -4.45
N ARG A 191 -13.19 2.35 -4.59
CA ARG A 191 -13.47 0.95 -4.94
C ARG A 191 -14.20 0.23 -3.80
N GLU A 192 -13.77 0.41 -2.56
CA GLU A 192 -14.42 -0.19 -1.38
C GLU A 192 -15.87 0.30 -1.24
N LEU A 193 -16.11 1.60 -1.37
CA LEU A 193 -17.47 2.17 -1.35
C LEU A 193 -18.36 1.60 -2.46
N SER A 194 -17.82 1.44 -3.67
CA SER A 194 -18.56 0.82 -4.78
C SER A 194 -18.92 -0.64 -4.47
N LEU A 195 -17.98 -1.43 -3.94
CA LEU A 195 -18.23 -2.82 -3.56
C LEU A 195 -19.26 -2.94 -2.43
N LEU A 196 -19.17 -2.12 -1.38
CA LEU A 196 -20.11 -2.13 -0.27
C LEU A 196 -21.52 -1.68 -0.69
N SER A 197 -21.64 -0.80 -1.68
CA SER A 197 -22.94 -0.38 -2.21
C SER A 197 -23.69 -1.50 -2.96
N LEU A 198 -22.94 -2.49 -3.47
CA LEU A 198 -23.48 -3.66 -4.15
C LEU A 198 -23.66 -4.87 -3.22
N ALA A 199 -23.25 -4.75 -1.94
CA ALA A 199 -23.32 -5.85 -1.00
C ALA A 199 -24.79 -6.23 -0.72
N PRO A 200 -25.18 -7.51 -0.86
CA PRO A 200 -26.51 -7.94 -0.49
C PRO A 200 -26.75 -7.72 1.01
N PRO A 201 -28.00 -7.43 1.43
CA PRO A 201 -28.32 -7.27 2.84
C PRO A 201 -27.90 -8.54 3.59
N ALA A 202 -27.34 -8.36 4.79
CA ALA A 202 -26.96 -9.49 5.63
C ALA A 202 -28.17 -10.43 5.77
N PRO A 203 -27.99 -11.76 5.58
CA PRO A 203 -29.09 -12.68 5.78
C PRO A 203 -29.62 -12.47 7.20
N PRO A 204 -30.95 -12.46 7.40
CA PRO A 204 -31.50 -12.33 8.75
C PRO A 204 -30.84 -13.41 9.61
N VAL A 205 -30.18 -12.98 10.69
CA VAL A 205 -29.70 -13.89 11.73
C VAL A 205 -30.90 -14.76 12.06
N ALA A 206 -30.81 -16.07 11.82
CA ALA A 206 -31.91 -16.98 12.08
C ALA A 206 -32.14 -17.06 13.60
N THR A 207 -32.81 -16.06 14.16
CA THR A 207 -33.29 -16.01 15.55
C THR A 207 -34.67 -16.64 15.68
N GLN A 208 -35.03 -17.54 14.77
CA GLN A 208 -36.24 -18.33 14.86
C GLN A 208 -35.85 -19.78 15.15
N THR A 209 -35.79 -20.10 16.44
CA THR A 209 -36.31 -21.39 16.89
C THR A 209 -37.80 -21.39 16.53
N ASP A 210 -38.11 -21.71 15.28
CA ASP A 210 -39.47 -21.99 14.86
C ASP A 210 -39.94 -23.20 15.70
N PRO A 211 -40.92 -23.04 16.62
CA PRO A 211 -41.40 -24.14 17.44
C PRO A 211 -42.11 -25.22 16.60
N SER A 212 -42.42 -24.94 15.33
CA SER A 212 -42.96 -25.89 14.36
C SER A 212 -41.89 -26.69 13.62
N ARG A 213 -40.61 -26.32 13.73
CA ARG A 213 -39.55 -27.07 13.06
C ARG A 213 -39.25 -28.33 13.88
N PRO A 214 -39.50 -29.54 13.33
CA PRO A 214 -39.15 -30.76 14.04
C PRO A 214 -37.65 -30.73 14.38
N PRO A 215 -37.24 -31.17 15.58
CA PRO A 215 -35.83 -31.23 15.94
C PRO A 215 -35.10 -32.01 14.83
N PRO A 216 -33.90 -31.56 14.40
CA PRO A 216 -33.18 -32.25 13.36
C PRO A 216 -32.98 -33.69 13.83
N GLU A 217 -33.49 -34.64 13.03
CA GLU A 217 -33.28 -36.05 13.33
C GLU A 217 -31.77 -36.30 13.46
N PRO A 218 -31.33 -37.08 14.46
CA PRO A 218 -29.93 -37.44 14.57
C PRO A 218 -29.56 -38.25 13.32
N PHE A 219 -28.99 -37.59 12.32
CA PHE A 219 -28.46 -38.28 11.16
C PHE A 219 -27.22 -39.03 11.64
N THR A 220 -27.34 -40.35 11.66
CA THR A 220 -26.17 -41.19 11.81
C THR A 220 -25.44 -41.12 10.48
N LEU A 221 -24.18 -40.65 10.49
CA LEU A 221 -23.28 -40.75 9.33
C LEU A 221 -23.01 -42.23 9.05
N LEU A 222 -23.96 -42.93 8.41
CA LEU A 222 -23.69 -44.21 7.76
C LEU A 222 -22.92 -43.93 6.48
N GLY A 223 -21.63 -43.73 6.69
CA GLY A 223 -20.59 -43.75 5.67
C GLY A 223 -19.34 -44.18 6.39
N SER A 224 -19.06 -45.49 6.36
CA SER A 224 -17.79 -46.06 6.79
C SER A 224 -16.67 -45.53 5.91
N GLY A 225 -16.23 -44.32 6.20
CA GLY A 225 -14.95 -43.73 5.83
C GLY A 225 -14.52 -42.97 7.07
N SER A 226 -13.49 -43.46 7.75
CA SER A 226 -13.09 -42.90 9.03
C SER A 226 -12.84 -41.39 8.87
N ARG A 227 -13.11 -40.61 9.91
CA ARG A 227 -12.74 -39.18 9.93
C ARG A 227 -11.26 -38.96 9.59
N GLN A 228 -10.41 -39.98 9.79
CA GLN A 228 -9.01 -40.04 9.38
C GLN A 228 -8.83 -40.16 7.85
N GLU A 229 -9.67 -40.91 7.12
CA GLU A 229 -9.61 -40.98 5.65
C GLU A 229 -10.00 -39.66 4.99
N LEU A 230 -11.06 -39.00 5.49
CA LEU A 230 -11.41 -37.66 5.04
C LEU A 230 -10.32 -36.64 5.38
N ARG A 231 -9.68 -36.74 6.56
CA ARG A 231 -8.52 -35.90 6.92
C ARG A 231 -7.31 -36.13 6.02
N ARG A 232 -7.17 -37.32 5.42
CA ARG A 232 -6.09 -37.63 4.48
C ARG A 232 -6.34 -37.09 3.07
N GLY A 233 -7.60 -36.75 2.76
CA GLY A 233 -8.01 -36.17 1.47
C GLY A 233 -7.97 -34.64 1.44
N VAL A 234 -8.07 -33.99 2.60
CA VAL A 234 -7.97 -32.54 2.74
C VAL A 234 -6.52 -32.19 3.11
N PHE A 235 -5.91 -31.25 2.40
CA PHE A 235 -4.44 -31.01 2.34
C PHE A 235 -3.64 -31.99 1.49
N ARG A 236 -4.19 -32.41 0.35
CA ARG A 236 -3.31 -32.77 -0.78
C ARG A 236 -2.67 -31.49 -1.31
N SER A 237 -1.41 -31.56 -1.73
CA SER A 237 -0.79 -30.53 -2.55
C SER A 237 -1.75 -30.18 -3.69
N GLY A 238 -2.17 -28.93 -3.82
CA GLY A 238 -3.14 -28.45 -4.83
C GLY A 238 -2.60 -28.50 -6.26
N HIS A 239 -1.57 -29.27 -6.50
CA HIS A 239 -0.92 -29.47 -7.78
C HIS A 239 -0.89 -30.98 -8.05
N ASN A 240 -1.27 -31.38 -9.25
CA ASN A 240 -1.04 -32.74 -9.72
C ASN A 240 0.47 -32.98 -9.63
N LEU A 241 0.91 -33.74 -8.63
CA LEU A 241 2.31 -34.17 -8.59
C LEU A 241 2.57 -34.96 -9.87
N PRO A 242 3.68 -34.72 -10.59
CA PRO A 242 4.07 -35.53 -11.73
C PRO A 242 3.99 -37.01 -11.36
N THR A 243 3.14 -37.77 -12.07
CA THR A 243 2.93 -39.20 -11.83
C THR A 243 4.04 -40.06 -12.40
N MET A 244 4.93 -39.45 -13.18
CA MET A 244 6.12 -40.06 -13.77
C MET A 244 7.35 -39.43 -13.11
N SER A 245 8.39 -40.23 -12.93
CA SER A 245 9.68 -39.67 -12.51
C SER A 245 10.23 -38.71 -13.57
N ILE A 246 11.12 -37.79 -13.18
CA ILE A 246 11.74 -36.84 -14.12
C ILE A 246 12.41 -37.59 -15.27
N ASP A 247 13.08 -38.70 -14.95
CA ASP A 247 13.78 -39.53 -15.93
C ASP A 247 12.80 -40.21 -16.90
N GLU A 248 11.70 -40.75 -16.39
CA GLU A 248 10.65 -41.40 -17.19
C GLU A 248 9.91 -40.41 -18.09
N TYR A 249 9.65 -39.19 -17.61
CA TYR A 249 9.06 -38.12 -18.40
C TYR A 249 10.01 -37.63 -19.50
N LEU A 250 11.30 -37.48 -19.20
CA LEU A 250 12.32 -37.13 -20.20
C LEU A 250 12.43 -38.21 -21.28
N GLU A 251 12.36 -39.49 -20.93
CA GLU A 251 12.37 -40.59 -21.90
C GLU A 251 11.13 -40.56 -22.82
N GLU A 252 9.96 -40.26 -22.30
CA GLU A 252 8.75 -40.12 -23.12
C GLU A 252 8.81 -38.90 -24.05
N GLU A 253 9.26 -37.73 -23.57
CA GLU A 253 9.44 -36.54 -24.41
C GLU A 253 10.55 -36.75 -25.47
N ARG A 254 11.61 -37.51 -25.14
CA ARG A 254 12.65 -37.91 -26.11
C ARG A 254 12.11 -38.86 -27.16
N ARG A 255 11.27 -39.82 -26.76
CA ARG A 255 10.55 -40.73 -27.67
C ARG A 255 9.58 -39.98 -28.58
N GLN A 256 8.93 -38.94 -28.08
CA GLN A 256 8.04 -38.07 -28.84
C GLN A 256 8.79 -37.01 -29.68
N GLY A 257 10.13 -36.93 -29.56
CA GLY A 257 10.95 -36.00 -30.34
C GLY A 257 10.82 -34.53 -29.92
N ASN A 258 10.26 -34.26 -28.75
CA ASN A 258 10.08 -32.92 -28.19
C ASN A 258 11.29 -32.41 -27.39
N ILE A 259 12.27 -33.27 -27.11
CA ILE A 259 13.53 -32.84 -26.51
C ILE A 259 14.42 -32.22 -27.58
N LEU A 260 14.67 -30.91 -27.45
CA LEU A 260 15.70 -30.22 -28.21
C LEU A 260 17.08 -30.69 -27.75
N GLU A 261 17.63 -31.67 -28.43
CA GLU A 261 19.02 -32.09 -28.28
C GLU A 261 19.90 -31.16 -29.12
N GLY A 262 20.51 -30.13 -28.49
CA GLY A 262 21.45 -29.23 -29.18
C GLY A 262 21.49 -27.76 -28.75
N GLY A 263 21.13 -27.41 -27.52
CA GLY A 263 21.02 -26.01 -27.07
C GLY A 263 22.29 -25.37 -26.49
N THR A 264 23.28 -26.16 -26.07
CA THR A 264 24.52 -25.63 -25.49
C THR A 264 25.71 -26.11 -26.30
N GLN A 265 26.00 -25.38 -27.38
CA GLN A 265 27.39 -25.33 -27.84
C GLN A 265 28.23 -24.88 -26.63
N PRO A 266 29.30 -25.61 -26.26
CA PRO A 266 30.18 -25.14 -25.19
C PRO A 266 30.62 -23.72 -25.58
N LYS A 267 30.47 -22.76 -24.66
CA LYS A 267 31.04 -21.42 -24.86
C LYS A 267 32.52 -21.64 -25.18
N THR A 268 32.92 -21.29 -26.40
CA THR A 268 34.33 -21.24 -26.76
C THR A 268 34.96 -20.21 -25.83
N VAL A 269 35.77 -20.67 -24.89
CA VAL A 269 36.59 -19.78 -24.06
C VAL A 269 37.56 -19.11 -25.03
N VAL A 270 37.36 -17.82 -25.25
CA VAL A 270 38.25 -17.02 -26.10
C VAL A 270 39.55 -16.84 -25.33
N ASP A 271 40.67 -17.11 -25.98
CA ASP A 271 41.99 -16.90 -25.40
C ASP A 271 42.21 -15.39 -25.23
N GLU A 272 42.41 -14.92 -23.99
CA GLU A 272 42.54 -13.49 -23.67
C GLU A 272 43.79 -12.86 -24.32
N ASP A 273 44.75 -13.68 -24.75
CA ASP A 273 45.98 -13.26 -25.42
C ASP A 273 45.81 -13.08 -26.96
N ASP A 274 44.68 -13.47 -27.55
CA ASP A 274 44.36 -13.26 -28.97
C ASP A 274 43.48 -12.00 -29.17
N MET A 275 44.14 -10.86 -29.38
CA MET A 275 43.52 -9.54 -29.59
C MET A 275 42.46 -9.53 -30.72
N ASP A 276 42.67 -10.29 -31.81
CA ASP A 276 41.74 -10.33 -32.94
C ASP A 276 40.45 -11.10 -32.60
N ALA A 277 40.51 -12.04 -31.66
CA ALA A 277 39.34 -12.76 -31.18
C ALA A 277 38.50 -11.92 -30.20
N VAL A 278 39.17 -11.22 -29.28
CA VAL A 278 38.54 -10.31 -28.31
C VAL A 278 37.81 -9.15 -29.01
N ASP A 279 38.41 -8.57 -30.05
CA ASP A 279 37.79 -7.49 -30.82
C ASP A 279 36.50 -7.96 -31.52
N ARG A 280 36.51 -9.15 -32.15
CA ARG A 280 35.33 -9.71 -32.82
C ARG A 280 34.18 -9.95 -31.86
N GLU A 281 34.45 -10.42 -30.65
CA GLU A 281 33.43 -10.61 -29.63
C GLU A 281 32.85 -9.28 -29.16
N THR A 282 33.70 -8.28 -28.97
CA THR A 282 33.28 -6.92 -28.60
C THR A 282 32.39 -6.29 -29.67
N TYR A 283 32.72 -6.44 -30.96
CA TYR A 283 31.85 -5.99 -32.05
C TYR A 283 30.52 -6.73 -32.10
N LYS A 284 30.52 -8.04 -31.84
CA LYS A 284 29.30 -8.85 -31.81
C LYS A 284 28.38 -8.47 -30.65
N ALA A 285 28.94 -8.15 -29.48
CA ALA A 285 28.19 -7.67 -28.33
C ALA A 285 27.51 -6.33 -28.62
N ARG A 286 28.25 -5.37 -29.21
CA ARG A 286 27.68 -4.08 -29.62
C ARG A 286 26.56 -4.23 -30.65
N ALA A 287 26.76 -5.06 -31.66
CA ALA A 287 25.74 -5.32 -32.68
C ALA A 287 24.46 -5.95 -32.09
N TRP A 288 24.60 -6.75 -31.02
CA TRP A 288 23.47 -7.32 -30.31
C TRP A 288 22.72 -6.30 -29.44
N ASP A 289 23.45 -5.39 -28.80
CA ASP A 289 22.86 -4.26 -28.06
C ASP A 289 22.09 -3.33 -29.01
N ASP A 290 22.69 -2.93 -30.13
CA ASP A 290 22.04 -2.09 -31.16
C ASP A 290 20.75 -2.76 -31.68
N TYR A 291 20.82 -4.06 -31.99
CA TYR A 291 19.65 -4.82 -32.42
C TYR A 291 18.56 -4.89 -31.34
N THR A 292 18.93 -5.03 -30.07
CA THR A 292 17.97 -5.12 -28.96
C THR A 292 17.28 -3.78 -28.69
N ASP A 293 18.01 -2.67 -28.84
CA ASP A 293 17.46 -1.32 -28.71
C ASP A 293 16.47 -1.00 -29.85
N ASP A 294 16.79 -1.42 -31.09
CA ASP A 294 15.89 -1.27 -32.24
C ASP A 294 14.67 -2.21 -32.18
N ASN A 295 14.77 -3.36 -31.51
CA ASN A 295 13.73 -4.38 -31.44
C ASN A 295 13.16 -4.55 -30.03
N ARG A 296 12.21 -3.67 -29.68
CA ARG A 296 11.50 -3.72 -28.39
C ARG A 296 10.88 -5.10 -28.12
N LYS A 297 11.17 -5.66 -26.94
CA LYS A 297 10.56 -6.92 -26.46
C LYS A 297 9.03 -6.91 -26.61
N GLY A 298 8.51 -7.92 -27.30
CA GLY A 298 7.07 -8.11 -27.54
C GLY A 298 6.55 -7.55 -28.87
N SER A 299 7.40 -6.95 -29.72
CA SER A 299 7.01 -6.42 -31.04
C SER A 299 6.38 -7.46 -31.98
N GLY A 300 6.69 -8.75 -31.80
CA GLY A 300 6.20 -9.84 -32.66
C GLY A 300 4.91 -10.53 -32.21
N ASN A 301 4.41 -10.31 -30.98
CA ASN A 301 3.21 -11.00 -30.46
C ASN A 301 2.11 -9.99 -30.11
N THR A 302 1.54 -9.34 -31.13
CA THR A 302 0.46 -8.35 -30.99
C THR A 302 -0.89 -8.84 -31.53
N LEU A 303 -0.93 -10.02 -32.18
CA LEU A 303 -2.13 -10.60 -32.81
C LEU A 303 -2.93 -11.56 -31.93
N ASN A 304 -2.45 -11.86 -30.72
CA ASN A 304 -3.13 -12.75 -29.78
C ASN A 304 -3.50 -11.98 -28.50
N MET A 305 -4.31 -10.94 -28.65
CA MET A 305 -5.03 -10.29 -27.55
C MET A 305 -6.48 -10.78 -27.62
N GLY A 306 -6.74 -11.92 -26.97
CA GLY A 306 -8.08 -12.42 -26.67
C GLY A 306 -8.65 -11.75 -25.44
#